data_AF-K2CGN6-F1
#
_entry.id   AF-K2CGN6-F1
#
_cell.length_a   1.000
_cell.length_b   1.000
_cell.length_c   1.000
_cell.angle_alpha   90.00
_cell.angle_beta   90.00
_cell.angle_gamma   90.00
#
_symmetry.space_group_name_H-M   'P 1'
#
loop_
_entity.id
_entity.type
_entity.pdbx_description
1 polymer ?
#
loop_
_entity_poly.entity_id
_entity_poly.type
_entity_poly.pdbx_seq_one_letter_code
_entity_poly.pdbx_strand_id
1 'polypeptide(L)'
;MAEFIDYTKFNQDLGLKAGTESLGGIFSTILPYVITIAGLVLFGMLIGGGFTMLAGAADKESQEKGKKMITSALVGFIIIFLSYWLAQILQVIFKINIVS
;
A
#
# COMPACT_ATOMS: atom_id res chain seq x y z
N MET A 1 45.11 -12.78 16.53
CA MET A 1 43.79 -13.03 15.93
C MET A 1 43.00 -11.74 15.99
N ALA A 2 42.70 -11.12 14.85
CA ALA A 2 41.92 -9.88 14.82
C ALA A 2 40.43 -10.23 14.96
N GLU A 3 39.75 -9.60 15.92
CA GLU A 3 38.32 -9.75 16.13
C GLU A 3 37.58 -8.99 15.03
N PHE A 4 36.93 -9.72 14.13
CA PHE A 4 36.13 -9.13 13.06
C PHE A 4 34.90 -8.47 13.69
N ILE A 5 34.68 -7.20 13.35
CA ILE A 5 33.48 -6.47 13.77
C ILE A 5 32.25 -7.26 13.28
N ASP A 6 31.40 -7.67 14.21
CA ASP A 6 30.14 -8.34 13.94
C ASP A 6 29.15 -7.31 13.34
N TYR A 7 29.21 -7.16 12.01
CA TYR A 7 28.36 -6.23 11.25
C TYR A 7 26.86 -6.47 11.50
N THR A 8 26.49 -7.66 11.96
CA THR A 8 25.11 -8.00 12.30
C THR A 8 24.61 -7.31 13.58
N LYS A 9 25.50 -6.90 14.49
CA LYS A 9 25.17 -6.11 15.70
C LYS A 9 25.16 -4.60 15.41
N PHE A 10 26.10 -4.11 14.62
CA PHE A 10 26.13 -2.70 14.23
C PHE A 10 24.90 -2.27 13.42
N ASN A 11 24.40 -3.15 12.53
CA ASN A 11 23.15 -2.90 11.78
C ASN A 11 21.89 -2.90 12.67
N GLN A 12 21.96 -3.54 13.85
CA GLN A 12 20.89 -3.55 14.84
C GLN A 12 20.87 -2.23 15.63
N ASP A 13 22.05 -1.71 15.99
CA ASP A 13 22.19 -0.44 16.72
C ASP A 13 21.92 0.81 15.84
N LEU A 14 22.05 0.68 14.51
CA LEU A 14 21.70 1.72 13.53
C LEU A 14 20.23 1.69 13.08
N GLY A 15 19.40 0.76 13.57
CA GLY A 15 17.99 0.64 13.16
C GLY A 15 17.76 0.17 11.71
N LEU A 16 18.80 -0.37 11.05
CA LEU A 16 18.77 -0.86 9.67
C LEU A 16 18.38 -2.34 9.55
N LYS A 17 18.28 -3.06 10.67
CA LYS A 17 17.54 -4.33 10.72
C LYS A 17 16.08 -4.02 10.98
N ALA A 18 15.22 -4.48 10.08
CA ALA A 18 13.78 -4.62 10.29
C ALA A 18 13.48 -5.62 11.41
N GLY A 19 13.84 -5.29 12.64
CA GLY A 19 13.29 -5.87 13.85
C GLY A 19 12.03 -5.09 14.23
N THR A 20 11.16 -5.73 15.01
CA THR A 20 9.87 -5.22 15.51
C THR A 20 9.96 -3.91 16.32
N GLU A 21 11.16 -3.37 16.53
CA GLU A 21 11.42 -2.14 17.28
C GLU A 21 11.54 -0.89 16.40
N SER A 22 11.56 -1.03 15.07
CA SER A 22 11.53 0.11 14.14
C SER A 22 10.12 0.36 13.59
N LEU A 23 9.81 1.63 13.33
CA LEU A 23 8.55 2.02 12.67
C LEU A 23 8.34 1.22 11.37
N GLY A 24 9.42 1.00 10.61
CA GLY A 24 9.39 0.19 9.38
C GLY A 24 8.92 -1.24 9.60
N GLY A 25 9.38 -1.91 10.66
CA GLY A 25 8.97 -3.30 10.97
C GLY A 25 7.49 -3.44 11.31
N ILE A 26 6.91 -2.43 11.98
CA ILE A 26 5.47 -2.39 12.28
C ILE A 26 4.67 -2.24 10.98
N PHE A 27 5.09 -1.32 10.11
CA PHE A 27 4.45 -1.12 8.80
C PHE A 27 4.55 -2.37 7.92
N SER A 28 5.71 -3.03 7.84
CA SER A 28 5.88 -4.26 7.05
C SER A 28 4.95 -5.39 7.48
N THR A 29 4.60 -5.45 8.78
CA THR A 29 3.70 -6.49 9.31
C THR A 29 2.23 -6.18 9.02
N ILE A 30 1.82 -4.90 9.13
CA ILE A 30 0.40 -4.51 8.95
C ILE A 30 0.02 -4.24 7.49
N LEU A 31 0.99 -3.81 6.67
CA LEU A 31 0.78 -3.46 5.26
C LEU A 31 0.09 -4.55 4.42
N PRO A 32 0.45 -5.85 4.48
CA PRO A 32 -0.25 -6.87 3.69
C PRO A 32 -1.73 -7.00 4.06
N TYR A 33 -2.08 -6.85 5.35
CA TYR A 33 -3.47 -6.84 5.80
C TYR A 33 -4.22 -5.61 5.27
N VAL A 34 -3.61 -4.44 5.36
CA VAL A 34 -4.20 -3.18 4.86
C VAL A 34 -4.42 -3.26 3.35
N ILE A 35 -3.46 -3.76 2.58
CA ILE A 35 -3.59 -3.92 1.11
C ILE A 35 -4.73 -4.89 0.77
N THR A 36 -4.84 -6.00 1.51
CA THR A 36 -5.91 -6.99 1.29
C THR A 36 -7.29 -6.39 1.57
N ILE A 37 -7.45 -5.70 2.71
CA ILE A 37 -8.70 -5.03 3.08
C ILE A 37 -9.03 -3.91 2.09
N ALA A 38 -8.04 -3.11 1.71
CA ALA A 38 -8.20 -2.05 0.73
C ALA A 38 -8.68 -2.61 -0.61
N GLY A 39 -8.11 -3.73 -1.08
CA GLY A 39 -8.57 -4.42 -2.30
C GLY A 39 -10.02 -4.86 -2.22
N LEU A 40 -10.46 -5.43 -1.10
CA LEU A 40 -11.84 -5.83 -0.87
C LEU A 40 -12.81 -4.63 -0.86
N VAL A 41 -12.45 -3.56 -0.17
CA VAL A 41 -13.24 -2.32 -0.15
C VAL A 41 -13.36 -1.74 -1.56
N LEU A 42 -12.25 -1.70 -2.29
CA LEU A 42 -12.19 -1.19 -3.66
C LEU A 42 -13.09 -1.99 -4.59
N PHE A 43 -13.04 -3.32 -4.50
CA PHE A 43 -13.93 -4.21 -5.24
C PHE A 43 -15.40 -3.94 -4.91
N GLY A 44 -15.74 -3.81 -3.62
CA GLY A 44 -17.08 -3.45 -3.17
C GLY A 44 -17.54 -2.08 -3.68
N MET A 45 -16.64 -1.09 -3.72
CA MET A 45 -16.94 0.23 -4.26
C MET A 45 -17.18 0.23 -5.76
N LEU A 46 -16.42 -0.57 -6.52
CA LEU A 46 -16.62 -0.73 -7.96
C LEU A 46 -17.97 -1.39 -8.27
N ILE A 47 -18.31 -2.49 -7.57
CA ILE A 47 -19.60 -3.16 -7.75
C ILE A 47 -20.74 -2.23 -7.32
N GLY A 48 -20.64 -1.62 -6.14
CA GLY A 48 -21.67 -0.73 -5.61
C GLY A 48 -21.88 0.52 -6.48
N GLY A 49 -20.79 1.14 -6.95
CA GLY A 49 -20.85 2.29 -7.85
C GLY A 49 -21.39 1.93 -9.23
N GLY A 50 -20.99 0.78 -9.77
CA GLY A 50 -21.53 0.22 -11.01
C GLY A 50 -23.02 -0.08 -10.91
N PHE A 51 -23.44 -0.77 -9.85
CA PHE A 51 -24.85 -1.08 -9.62
C PHE A 51 -25.69 0.18 -9.40
N THR A 52 -25.19 1.17 -8.67
CA THR A 52 -25.87 2.47 -8.50
C THR A 52 -26.09 3.17 -9.85
N MET A 53 -25.09 3.11 -10.74
CA MET A 53 -25.20 3.67 -12.08
C MET A 53 -26.18 2.88 -12.97
N LEU A 54 -26.25 1.55 -12.82
CA LEU A 54 -27.18 0.72 -13.59
C LEU A 54 -28.64 0.86 -13.08
N ALA A 55 -28.83 0.86 -11.76
CA ALA A 55 -30.15 0.97 -11.13
C ALA A 55 -30.77 2.35 -11.32
N GLY A 56 -29.96 3.41 -11.27
CA GLY A 56 -30.37 4.79 -11.51
C GLY A 56 -30.11 5.27 -12.94
N ALA A 57 -30.24 4.42 -13.96
CA ALA A 57 -29.94 4.77 -15.34
C ALA A 57 -30.70 6.01 -15.85
N ALA A 58 -31.94 6.22 -15.38
CA ALA A 58 -32.78 7.36 -15.76
C ALA A 58 -32.58 8.61 -14.89
N ASP A 59 -31.84 8.50 -13.78
CA ASP A 59 -31.64 9.58 -12.82
C ASP A 59 -30.20 10.12 -12.88
N LYS A 60 -30.06 11.41 -13.17
CA LYS A 60 -28.75 12.05 -13.31
C LYS A 60 -27.95 12.04 -12.01
N GLU A 61 -28.63 12.15 -10.86
CA GLU A 61 -27.94 12.17 -9.56
C GLU A 61 -27.28 10.82 -9.27
N SER A 62 -27.99 9.72 -9.52
CA SER A 62 -27.47 8.35 -9.38
C SER A 62 -26.32 8.06 -10.34
N GLN A 63 -26.36 8.59 -11.57
CA GLN A 63 -25.24 8.52 -12.51
C GLN A 63 -23.99 9.21 -11.96
N GLU A 64 -24.12 10.43 -11.45
CA GLU A 64 -23.00 11.19 -10.90
C GLU A 64 -22.43 10.55 -9.63
N LYS A 65 -23.29 10.04 -8.74
CA LYS A 65 -22.88 9.30 -7.55
C LYS A 65 -22.10 8.04 -7.91
N GLY A 66 -22.61 7.22 -8.83
CA GLY A 66 -21.94 6.01 -9.31
C GLY A 66 -20.57 6.31 -9.92
N LYS A 67 -20.50 7.33 -10.79
CA LYS A 67 -19.23 7.80 -11.38
C LYS A 67 -18.24 8.26 -10.31
N LYS A 68 -18.67 9.08 -9.35
CA LYS A 68 -17.80 9.57 -8.28
C LYS A 68 -17.26 8.42 -7.43
N MET A 69 -18.10 7.43 -7.12
CA MET A 69 -17.70 6.23 -6.39
C MET A 69 -16.64 5.43 -7.15
N ILE A 70 -16.86 5.17 -8.44
CA ILE A 70 -15.88 4.46 -9.29
C ILE A 70 -14.58 5.26 -9.40
N THR A 71 -14.64 6.57 -9.67
CA THR A 71 -13.45 7.43 -9.74
C THR A 71 -12.67 7.41 -8.43
N SER A 72 -13.35 7.49 -7.28
CA SER A 72 -12.69 7.44 -5.97
C SER A 72 -11.99 6.09 -5.72
N ALA A 73 -12.61 4.98 -6.12
CA ALA A 73 -12.03 3.65 -6.05
C ALA A 73 -10.78 3.56 -6.94
N LEU A 74 -10.86 4.06 -8.17
CA LEU A 74 -9.72 4.08 -9.10
C LEU A 74 -8.56 4.95 -8.60
N VAL A 75 -8.84 6.11 -8.01
CA VAL A 75 -7.81 6.97 -7.42
C VAL A 75 -7.10 6.25 -6.27
N GLY A 76 -7.86 5.60 -5.37
CA GLY A 76 -7.29 4.80 -4.30
C GLY A 76 -6.42 3.65 -4.81
N PHE A 77 -6.88 2.97 -5.87
CA PHE A 77 -6.11 1.91 -6.53
C PHE A 77 -4.77 2.42 -7.04
N ILE A 78 -4.78 3.54 -7.77
CA ILE A 78 -3.59 4.14 -8.36
C ILE A 78 -2.60 4.57 -7.27
N ILE A 79 -3.07 5.10 -6.14
CA ILE A 79 -2.19 5.47 -5.02
C ILE A 79 -1.45 4.24 -4.46
N ILE A 80 -2.17 3.13 -4.22
CA ILE A 80 -1.56 1.89 -3.72
C ILE A 80 -0.56 1.34 -4.75
N PHE A 81 -0.93 1.37 -6.03
CA PHE A 81 -0.05 0.96 -7.11
C PHE A 81 1.22 1.80 -7.15
N LEU A 82 1.11 3.13 -7.17
CA LEU A 82 2.24 4.06 -7.17
C LEU A 82 3.13 3.92 -5.93
N SER A 83 2.56 3.63 -4.76
CA SER A 83 3.31 3.39 -3.53
C SER A 83 4.35 2.27 -3.68
N TYR A 84 3.99 1.20 -4.40
CA TYR A 84 4.92 0.10 -4.68
C TYR A 84 6.10 0.55 -5.56
N TRP A 85 5.82 1.33 -6.62
CA TRP A 85 6.88 1.87 -7.49
C TRP A 85 7.79 2.83 -6.74
N LEU A 86 7.22 3.67 -5.87
CA LEU A 86 8.01 4.55 -5.00
C LEU A 86 8.90 3.74 -4.06
N ALA A 87 8.39 2.68 -3.43
CA ALA A 87 9.17 1.81 -2.56
C ALA A 87 10.33 1.13 -3.32
N GLN A 88 10.10 0.67 -4.55
CA GLN A 88 11.16 0.11 -5.40
C GLN A 88 12.26 1.14 -5.74
N ILE A 89 11.87 2.36 -6.10
CA ILE A 89 12.83 3.43 -6.40
C ILE A 89 13.69 3.73 -5.18
N LEU A 90 13.09 3.79 -3.99
CA LEU A 90 13.81 3.99 -2.74
C LEU A 90 14.79 2.84 -2.43
N GLN A 91 14.39 1.60 -2.69
CA GLN A 91 15.25 0.42 -2.55
C GLN A 91 16.48 0.46 -3.47
N VAL A 92 16.33 0.95 -4.70
CA VAL A 92 17.45 1.13 -5.64
C VAL A 92 18.40 2.25 -5.18
N ILE A 93 17.87 3.38 -4.73
CA ILE A 93 18.67 4.56 -4.32
C ILE A 93 19.42 4.27 -3.01
N PHE A 94 18.74 3.72 -2.02
CA PHE A 94 19.31 3.52 -0.68
C PHE A 94 20.01 2.15 -0.52
N LYS A 95 19.97 1.26 -1.52
CA LYS A 95 20.56 -0.10 -1.47
C LYS A 95 20.08 -0.94 -0.28
N ILE A 96 18.89 -0.64 0.25
CA ILE A 96 18.22 -1.40 1.32
C ILE A 96 17.06 -2.16 0.72
N ASN A 97 16.93 -3.46 1.02
CA ASN A 97 15.77 -4.25 0.62
C ASN A 97 14.55 -3.85 1.45
N ILE A 98 13.71 -2.96 0.92
CA ILE A 98 12.45 -2.53 1.53
C ILE A 98 11.33 -3.50 1.13
N VAL A 99 11.39 -4.01 -0.10
CA VAL A 99 10.55 -5.11 -0.57
C VAL A 99 11.46 -6.35 -0.62
N SER A 100 11.15 -7.34 0.21
CA SER A 100 11.84 -8.64 0.20
C SER A 100 11.59 -9.39 -1.09
#